data_AF-A0A7Y4ZKQ3-F1
#
_entry.id   AF-A0A7Y4ZKQ3-F1
#
_cell.length_a   1.000
_cell.length_b   1.000
_cell.length_c   1.000
_cell.angle_alpha   90.00
_cell.angle_beta   90.00
_cell.angle_gamma   90.00
#
_symmetry.space_group_name_H-M   'P 1'
#
loop_
_entity.id
_entity.type
_entity.pdbx_description
1 polymer ?
#
loop_
_entity_poly.entity_id
_entity_poly.type
_entity_poly.pdbx_seq_one_letter_code
_entity_poly.pdbx_strand_id
1 'polypeptide(L)'
;MPLLLRPRPDFVEGPWEGVLWELPAGLVEPGESPVAAAARELHEELGAAMPESAFTALGGWTVPAPALVAELHVFFAVEVGKGPFVVPVGDGSPLEDDARIVAIPVREALDACRDGRIRDAKTELALRRLAELP
;
A
#
# COMPACT_ATOMS: atom_id res chain seq x y z
N MET A 1 -5.34 -0.15 15.92
CA MET A 1 -5.77 0.68 14.77
C MET A 1 -6.06 -0.25 13.59
N PRO A 2 -7.20 -0.12 12.90
CA PRO A 2 -7.42 -0.77 11.60
C PRO A 2 -6.65 -0.05 10.49
N LEU A 3 -6.18 -0.81 9.50
CA LEU A 3 -5.47 -0.37 8.30
C LEU A 3 -6.30 -0.64 7.05
N LEU A 4 -6.02 0.10 5.98
CA LEU A 4 -6.68 -0.06 4.69
C LEU A 4 -5.77 -0.78 3.70
N LEU A 5 -6.29 -1.82 3.04
CA LEU A 5 -5.60 -2.56 1.99
C LEU A 5 -6.39 -2.47 0.68
N ARG A 6 -5.68 -2.59 -0.45
CA ARG A 6 -6.18 -2.60 -1.82
C ARG A 6 -5.85 -3.97 -2.46
N PRO A 7 -6.85 -4.81 -2.74
CA PRO A 7 -6.69 -6.04 -3.51
C PRO A 7 -6.56 -5.73 -5.01
N ARG A 8 -5.66 -6.41 -5.74
CA ARG A 8 -5.58 -6.42 -7.21
C ARG A 8 -5.66 -7.86 -7.76
N PRO A 9 -6.15 -8.08 -8.99
CA PRO A 9 -6.08 -9.39 -9.66
C PRO A 9 -4.62 -9.81 -9.89
N ASP A 10 -4.28 -11.06 -9.58
CA ASP A 10 -2.93 -11.61 -9.82
C ASP A 10 -2.63 -11.68 -11.34
N PHE A 11 -1.52 -11.08 -11.81
CA PHE A 11 -0.94 -11.37 -13.13
C PHE A 11 0.44 -12.01 -12.99
N VAL A 12 0.43 -13.33 -12.84
CA VAL A 12 1.62 -14.18 -12.98
C VAL A 12 1.21 -15.38 -13.83
N GLU A 13 1.89 -15.62 -14.96
CA GLU A 13 1.80 -16.94 -15.60
C GLU A 13 2.43 -17.99 -14.64
N GLY A 14 1.59 -18.64 -13.83
CA GLY A 14 1.98 -19.57 -12.77
C GLY A 14 0.80 -19.94 -11.85
N PRO A 15 0.91 -20.96 -10.98
CA PRO A 15 -0.22 -21.68 -10.36
C PRO A 15 -0.90 -20.94 -9.21
N TRP A 16 -0.85 -19.61 -9.18
CA TRP A 16 -1.40 -18.79 -8.11
C TRP A 16 -2.70 -18.14 -8.61
N GLU A 17 -3.81 -18.88 -8.50
CA GLU A 17 -5.15 -18.32 -8.65
C GLU A 17 -5.49 -17.50 -7.37
N GLY A 18 -5.78 -16.19 -7.48
CA GLY A 18 -6.10 -15.39 -6.30
C GLY A 18 -6.17 -13.88 -6.49
N VAL A 19 -6.38 -13.19 -5.37
CA VAL A 19 -6.39 -11.73 -5.21
C VAL A 19 -5.14 -11.33 -4.42
N LEU A 20 -4.34 -10.39 -4.91
CA LEU A 20 -3.17 -9.84 -4.22
C LEU A 20 -3.58 -8.68 -3.33
N TRP A 21 -3.41 -8.81 -2.02
CA TRP A 21 -3.69 -7.74 -1.07
C TRP A 21 -2.43 -6.91 -0.84
N GLU A 22 -2.55 -5.59 -0.97
CA GLU A 22 -1.43 -4.68 -0.75
C GLU A 22 -1.82 -3.37 -0.07
N LEU A 23 -0.84 -2.68 0.49
CA LEU A 23 -0.96 -1.26 0.86
C LEU A 23 -0.99 -0.38 -0.40
N PRO A 24 -1.61 0.81 -0.31
CA PRO A 24 -1.55 1.79 -1.39
C PRO A 24 -0.11 2.14 -1.76
N ALA A 25 0.18 2.18 -3.06
CA ALA A 25 1.52 2.44 -3.57
C ALA A 25 1.52 2.79 -5.05
N GLY A 26 2.43 3.69 -5.42
CA GLY A 26 2.76 3.94 -6.81
C GLY A 26 4.09 4.66 -6.97
N LEU A 27 4.42 5.01 -8.21
CA LEU A 27 5.71 5.58 -8.58
C LEU A 27 5.80 7.06 -8.17
N VAL A 28 7.01 7.50 -7.86
CA VAL A 28 7.31 8.93 -7.69
C VAL A 28 7.54 9.54 -9.06
N GLU A 29 6.73 10.52 -9.42
CA GLU A 29 6.80 11.20 -10.71
C GLU A 29 8.00 12.18 -10.80
N PRO A 30 8.47 12.55 -12.00
CA PRO A 30 9.56 13.50 -12.16
C PRO A 30 9.28 14.85 -11.46
N GLY A 31 10.13 15.21 -10.49
CA GLY A 31 9.99 16.44 -9.71
C GLY A 31 9.08 16.32 -8.49
N GLU A 32 8.48 15.15 -8.25
CA GLU A 32 7.66 14.83 -7.09
C GLU A 32 8.53 14.41 -5.90
N SER A 33 8.12 14.78 -4.69
CA SER A 33 8.74 14.26 -3.46
C SER A 33 8.12 12.89 -3.11
N PRO A 34 8.83 11.97 -2.43
CA PRO A 34 8.24 10.69 -2.04
C PRO A 34 6.97 10.81 -1.18
N VAL A 35 6.87 11.86 -0.36
CA VAL A 35 5.66 12.11 0.45
C VAL A 35 4.52 12.70 -0.37
N ALA A 36 4.82 13.52 -1.38
CA ALA A 36 3.81 14.00 -2.33
C ALA A 36 3.23 12.84 -3.14
N ALA A 37 4.08 11.91 -3.61
CA ALA A 37 3.64 10.68 -4.26
C ALA A 37 2.73 9.85 -3.34
N ALA A 38 3.12 9.63 -2.09
CA ALA A 38 2.30 8.90 -1.12
C ALA A 38 0.93 9.57 -0.87
N ALA A 39 0.87 10.90 -0.83
CA ALA A 39 -0.38 11.66 -0.68
C ALA A 39 -1.27 11.58 -1.92
N ARG A 40 -0.70 11.63 -3.12
CA ARG A 40 -1.41 11.46 -4.39
C ARG A 40 -1.97 10.05 -4.52
N GLU A 41 -1.17 9.02 -4.29
CA GLU A 41 -1.58 7.61 -4.36
C GLU A 41 -2.66 7.29 -3.31
N LEU A 42 -2.55 7.85 -2.09
CA LEU A 42 -3.61 7.72 -1.08
C LEU A 42 -4.96 8.24 -1.62
N HIS A 43 -4.95 9.35 -2.35
CA HIS A 43 -6.16 9.91 -2.94
C HIS A 43 -6.64 9.10 -4.15
N GLU A 44 -5.75 8.71 -5.05
CA GLU A 44 -6.07 7.96 -6.27
C GLU A 44 -6.63 6.57 -5.95
N GLU A 45 -5.99 5.86 -5.01
CA GLU A 45 -6.28 4.47 -4.71
C GLU A 45 -7.27 4.26 -3.57
N LEU A 46 -7.33 5.18 -2.59
CA LEU A 46 -8.23 5.08 -1.44
C LEU A 46 -9.25 6.25 -1.34
N GLY A 47 -9.21 7.23 -2.24
CA GLY A 47 -10.12 8.37 -2.19
C GLY A 47 -9.94 9.27 -0.96
N ALA A 48 -8.80 9.17 -0.26
CA ALA A 48 -8.50 9.95 0.95
C ALA A 48 -7.44 11.01 0.66
N ALA A 49 -7.78 12.29 0.89
CA ALA A 49 -6.86 13.41 0.70
C ALA A 49 -6.29 13.88 2.05
N MET A 50 -4.99 13.72 2.28
CA MET A 50 -4.29 14.19 3.48
C MET A 50 -3.12 15.12 3.08
N PRO A 51 -2.81 16.16 3.86
CA PRO A 51 -1.65 17.00 3.57
C PRO A 51 -0.35 16.23 3.79
N GLU A 52 0.71 16.55 3.03
CA GLU A 52 2.04 15.90 3.16
C GLU A 52 2.58 15.91 4.59
N SER A 53 2.26 16.96 5.37
CA SER A 53 2.68 17.09 6.77
C SER A 53 2.03 16.08 7.74
N ALA A 54 0.98 15.37 7.31
CA ALA A 54 0.34 14.32 8.11
C ALA A 54 1.05 12.95 7.97
N PHE A 55 1.96 12.81 7.02
CA PHE A 55 2.65 11.56 6.76
C PHE A 55 3.91 11.45 7.63
N THR A 56 4.03 10.32 8.32
CA THR A 56 5.20 9.97 9.12
C THR A 56 6.00 8.89 8.40
N ALA A 57 7.28 9.12 8.15
CA ALA A 57 8.14 8.12 7.52
C ALA A 57 8.29 6.88 8.43
N LEU A 58 8.05 5.70 7.86
CA LEU A 58 8.25 4.41 8.53
C LEU A 58 9.70 3.93 8.32
N GLY A 59 10.68 4.76 8.72
CA GLY A 59 12.11 4.45 8.64
C GLY A 59 12.75 4.64 7.26
N GLY A 60 13.92 4.02 7.05
CA GLY A 60 14.70 4.14 5.82
C GLY A 60 14.13 3.35 4.64
N TRP A 61 14.49 3.76 3.43
CA TRP A 61 14.08 3.08 2.20
C TRP A 61 14.68 1.67 2.09
N THR A 62 14.04 0.82 1.28
CA THR A 62 14.50 -0.56 1.00
C THR A 62 14.42 -0.89 -0.47
N VAL A 63 15.21 -1.85 -0.92
CA VAL A 63 15.09 -2.44 -2.27
C VAL A 63 14.26 -3.73 -2.19
N PRO A 64 13.23 -3.92 -3.02
CA PRO A 64 12.38 -5.12 -2.95
C PRO A 64 13.08 -6.39 -3.45
N ALA A 65 13.90 -6.28 -4.49
CA ALA A 65 14.69 -7.40 -5.01
C ALA A 65 16.10 -6.92 -5.42
N PRO A 66 17.08 -6.91 -4.49
CA PRO A 66 18.44 -6.48 -4.77
C PRO A 66 19.03 -7.19 -6.00
N ALA A 67 19.75 -6.45 -6.83
CA ALA A 67 20.37 -6.92 -8.08
C ALA A 67 19.39 -7.39 -9.19
N LEU A 68 18.08 -7.34 -8.96
CA LEU A 68 17.06 -7.64 -9.98
C LEU A 68 16.29 -6.40 -10.39
N VAL A 69 15.86 -5.59 -9.43
CA VAL A 69 15.10 -4.36 -9.68
C VAL A 69 15.82 -3.16 -9.08
N ALA A 70 15.73 -2.03 -9.77
CA ALA A 70 16.34 -0.76 -9.34
C ALA A 70 15.40 0.08 -8.46
N GLU A 71 14.21 -0.44 -8.15
CA GLU A 71 13.18 0.23 -7.37
C GLU A 71 13.59 0.44 -5.91
N LEU A 72 13.21 1.60 -5.37
CA LEU A 72 13.35 1.93 -3.95
C LEU A 72 11.95 2.09 -3.36
N HIS A 73 11.66 1.33 -2.30
CA HIS A 73 10.45 1.50 -1.51
C HIS A 73 10.70 2.45 -0.35
N VAL A 74 9.89 3.50 -0.27
CA VAL A 74 9.80 4.44 0.85
C VAL A 74 8.42 4.29 1.46
N PHE A 75 8.35 4.16 2.79
CA PHE A 75 7.10 3.83 3.48
C PHE A 75 6.66 4.99 4.36
N PHE A 76 5.36 5.26 4.37
CA PHE A 76 4.76 6.28 5.21
C PHE A 76 3.55 5.73 5.96
N ALA A 77 3.31 6.27 7.16
CA ALA A 77 2.09 6.09 7.92
C ALA A 77 1.32 7.41 7.95
N VAL A 78 0.01 7.31 7.81
CA VAL A 78 -0.91 8.45 7.91
C VAL A 78 -2.19 7.98 8.59
N GLU A 79 -2.68 8.78 9.54
CA GLU A 79 -3.98 8.52 10.15
C GLU A 79 -5.06 9.09 9.23
N VAL A 80 -5.86 8.20 8.67
CA VAL A 80 -7.04 8.57 7.89
C VAL A 80 -8.27 8.52 8.79
N GLY A 81 -9.06 9.60 8.81
CA GLY A 81 -10.28 9.66 9.59
C GLY A 81 -11.34 8.63 9.15
N LYS A 82 -12.43 8.54 9.92
CA LYS A 82 -13.61 7.76 9.52
C LYS A 82 -14.44 8.58 8.53
N GLY A 83 -14.39 8.24 7.26
CA GLY A 83 -15.17 8.90 6.21
C GLY A 83 -15.31 7.98 5.01
N PRO A 84 -16.20 8.30 4.05
CA PRO A 84 -16.27 7.52 2.83
C PRO A 84 -14.93 7.66 2.12
N PHE A 85 -14.19 6.55 2.03
CA PHE A 85 -13.19 6.38 0.99
C PHE A 85 -13.94 6.53 -0.32
N VAL A 86 -13.70 7.64 -1.03
CA VAL A 86 -14.35 7.90 -2.32
C VAL A 86 -14.01 6.72 -3.23
N VAL A 87 -14.93 6.36 -4.13
CA VAL A 87 -14.64 5.36 -5.16
C VAL A 87 -13.35 5.78 -5.86
N PRO A 88 -12.29 4.96 -5.84
CA PRO A 88 -11.02 5.28 -6.47
C PRO A 88 -11.25 5.72 -7.91
N VAL A 89 -10.64 6.83 -8.32
CA VAL A 89 -10.63 7.23 -9.73
C VAL A 89 -9.74 6.27 -10.53
N GLY A 90 -8.73 5.70 -9.86
CA GLY A 90 -7.75 4.82 -10.46
C GLY A 90 -6.72 5.55 -11.33
N ASP A 91 -5.68 4.83 -11.73
CA ASP A 91 -4.78 5.18 -12.83
C ASP A 91 -5.34 4.75 -14.21
N GLY A 92 -6.45 4.01 -14.22
CA GLY A 92 -7.12 3.53 -15.43
C GLY A 92 -6.56 2.20 -15.96
N SER A 93 -5.72 1.52 -15.19
CA SER A 93 -5.20 0.21 -15.55
C SER A 93 -6.26 -0.89 -15.33
N PRO A 94 -6.29 -1.95 -16.16
CA PRO A 94 -7.24 -3.07 -16.00
C PRO A 94 -7.12 -3.82 -14.66
N LEU A 95 -6.04 -3.60 -13.92
CA LEU A 95 -5.80 -4.19 -12.60
C LEU A 95 -6.68 -3.56 -11.50
N GLU A 96 -7.32 -2.43 -11.79
CA GLU A 96 -8.09 -1.65 -10.81
C GLU A 96 -9.59 -1.90 -10.86
N ASP A 97 -10.10 -2.44 -11.97
CA ASP A 97 -11.53 -2.65 -12.21
C ASP A 97 -12.21 -3.51 -11.11
N ASP A 98 -11.44 -4.37 -10.45
CA ASP A 98 -11.90 -5.26 -9.37
C ASP A 98 -11.33 -4.91 -7.97
N ALA A 99 -10.62 -3.78 -7.84
CA ALA A 99 -10.01 -3.38 -6.57
C ALA A 99 -11.06 -2.96 -5.53
N ARG A 100 -10.85 -3.34 -4.26
CA ARG A 100 -11.79 -3.07 -3.15
C ARG A 100 -11.10 -2.61 -1.88
N ILE A 101 -11.45 -1.43 -1.39
CA ILE A 101 -10.89 -0.95 -0.12
C ILE A 101 -11.43 -1.78 1.04
N VAL A 102 -10.52 -2.38 1.82
CA VAL A 102 -10.87 -3.18 3.00
C VAL A 102 -10.14 -2.66 4.23
N ALA A 103 -10.87 -2.52 5.34
CA ALA A 103 -10.30 -2.16 6.63
C ALA A 103 -10.04 -3.41 7.47
N ILE A 104 -8.79 -3.65 7.85
CA ILE A 104 -8.35 -4.82 8.64
C ILE A 104 -7.48 -4.38 9.82
N PRO A 105 -7.64 -4.94 11.03
CA PRO A 105 -6.71 -4.69 12.15
C PRO A 105 -5.27 -5.03 11.78
N VAL A 106 -4.30 -4.17 12.16
CA VAL A 106 -2.86 -4.39 11.86
C VAL A 106 -2.39 -5.79 12.25
N ARG A 107 -2.82 -6.28 13.43
CA ARG A 107 -2.46 -7.62 13.92
C ARG A 107 -3.01 -8.73 13.03
N GLU A 108 -4.25 -8.60 12.58
CA GLU A 108 -4.88 -9.58 11.69
C GLU A 108 -4.24 -9.56 10.29
N ALA A 109 -3.84 -8.39 9.80
CA ALA A 109 -3.08 -8.28 8.55
C ALA A 109 -1.70 -8.95 8.66
N LEU A 110 -1.00 -8.77 9.79
CA LEU A 110 0.28 -9.45 10.03
C LEU A 110 0.11 -10.98 10.13
N ASP A 111 -0.96 -11.46 10.76
CA ASP A 111 -1.29 -12.90 10.79
C ASP A 111 -1.60 -13.42 9.38
N ALA A 112 -2.29 -12.63 8.56
CA ALA A 112 -2.58 -12.94 7.15
C ALA A 112 -1.32 -12.92 6.25
N CYS A 113 -0.32 -12.09 6.56
CA CYS A 113 1.00 -12.20 5.91
C CYS A 113 1.67 -13.53 6.28
N ARG A 114 1.62 -13.89 7.57
CA ARG A 114 2.30 -15.08 8.09
C ARG A 114 1.73 -16.39 7.55
N ASP A 115 0.41 -16.46 7.33
CA ASP A 115 -0.26 -17.65 6.80
C ASP A 115 -0.39 -17.67 5.26
N GLY A 116 0.08 -16.61 4.58
CA GLY A 116 0.16 -16.54 3.12
C GLY A 116 -1.12 -16.06 2.43
N ARG A 117 -2.10 -15.50 3.17
CA ARG A 117 -3.25 -14.81 2.55
C ARG A 117 -2.87 -13.45 1.97
N ILE A 118 -1.94 -12.73 2.60
CA ILE A 118 -1.31 -11.51 2.07
C ILE A 118 0.11 -11.88 1.65
N ARG A 119 0.42 -11.78 0.35
CA ARG A 119 1.68 -12.25 -0.24
C ARG A 119 2.52 -11.12 -0.83
N ASP A 120 2.31 -9.90 -0.35
CA ASP A 120 3.05 -8.72 -0.78
C ASP A 120 4.12 -8.33 0.25
N ALA A 121 5.39 -8.45 -0.14
CA ALA A 121 6.53 -8.24 0.76
C ALA A 121 6.64 -6.80 1.27
N LYS A 122 6.34 -5.81 0.41
CA LYS A 122 6.35 -4.39 0.81
C LYS A 122 5.26 -4.12 1.85
N THR A 123 4.09 -4.73 1.69
CA THR A 123 3.00 -4.67 2.65
C THR A 123 3.40 -5.24 3.99
N GLU A 124 3.94 -6.47 4.03
CA GLU A 124 4.35 -7.07 5.31
C GLU A 124 5.41 -6.22 6.04
N LEU A 125 6.42 -5.71 5.33
CA LEU A 125 7.46 -4.87 5.93
C LEU A 125 6.88 -3.58 6.52
N ALA A 126 6.04 -2.88 5.77
CA ALA A 126 5.40 -1.65 6.22
C ALA A 126 4.50 -1.90 7.44
N LEU A 127 3.72 -2.99 7.44
CA LEU A 127 2.89 -3.39 8.57
C LEU A 127 3.71 -3.63 9.84
N ARG A 128 4.86 -4.32 9.72
CA ARG A 128 5.78 -4.58 10.85
C ARG A 128 6.32 -3.28 11.43
N ARG A 129 6.80 -2.36 10.57
CA ARG A 129 7.32 -1.06 11.00
C ARG A 129 6.24 -0.19 11.64
N LEU A 130 5.02 -0.23 11.11
CA LEU A 130 3.88 0.47 11.69
C LEU A 130 3.51 -0.09 13.08
N ALA A 131 3.58 -1.42 13.27
CA ALA A 131 3.33 -2.05 14.56
C ALA A 131 4.40 -1.72 15.62
N GLU A 132 5.56 -1.25 15.20
CA GLU A 132 6.66 -0.79 16.06
C GLU A 132 6.58 0.71 16.40
N LEU A 133 5.67 1.47 15.78
CA LEU A 133 5.44 2.86 16.16
C LEU A 133 4.92 2.93 17.62
N PRO A 134 5.43 3.89 18.42
CA PRO A 134 5.05 4.05 19.82
C PRO A 134 3.60 4.50 20.02
#